data_AF-A0A7X2P4I5-F1
#
_entry.id   AF-A0A7X2P4I5-F1
#
_cell.length_a   1.000
_cell.length_b   1.000
_cell.length_c   1.000
_cell.angle_alpha   90.00
_cell.angle_beta   90.00
_cell.angle_gamma   90.00
#
_symmetry.space_group_name_H-M   'P 1'
#
loop_
_entity.id
_entity.type
_entity.pdbx_description
1 polymer ?
#
loop_
_entity_poly.entity_id
_entity_poly.type
_entity_poly.pdbx_seq_one_letter_code
_entity_poly.pdbx_strand_id
1 'polypeptide(L)' 'MAQSSISTLLNRKSVPTIQTLEKICEGFDITLAQFFAGDEEIPDLTADQKQLLYDWNAMDEHQKELVKAYIQGIIRK' A
#
# COMPACT_ATOMS: atom_id res chain seq x y z
N MET A 1 19.48 -11.95 -6.04
CA MET A 1 18.87 -12.05 -7.40
C MET A 1 19.88 -11.48 -8.38
N ALA A 2 20.15 -12.13 -9.52
CA ALA A 2 21.11 -11.58 -10.49
C ALA A 2 20.45 -10.50 -11.36
N GLN A 3 21.22 -9.49 -11.78
CA GLN A 3 20.71 -8.40 -12.62
C GLN A 3 20.18 -8.91 -13.98
N SER A 4 20.77 -9.99 -14.51
CA SER A 4 20.28 -10.70 -15.70
C SER A 4 18.91 -11.35 -15.51
N SER A 5 18.61 -11.84 -14.30
CA SER A 5 17.29 -12.41 -13.95
C SER A 5 16.20 -11.34 -13.93
N ILE A 6 16.50 -10.17 -13.36
CA ILE A 6 15.58 -9.02 -13.35
C ILE A 6 15.32 -8.54 -14.79
N SER A 7 16.38 -8.43 -15.61
CA SER A 7 16.25 -8.05 -17.01
C SER A 7 15.35 -9.02 -17.80
N THR A 8 15.45 -10.33 -17.56
CA THR A 8 14.62 -11.34 -18.23
C THR A 8 13.14 -11.23 -17.83
N LEU A 9 12.88 -10.99 -16.55
CA LEU A 9 11.55 -10.81 -15.97
C LEU A 9 10.85 -9.56 -16.54
N LEU A 10 11.57 -8.44 -16.61
CA LEU A 10 11.05 -7.19 -17.17
C LEU A 10 10.77 -7.28 -18.68
N ASN A 11 11.58 -8.04 -19.41
CA ASN A 11 11.43 -8.22 -20.86
C ASN A 11 10.35 -9.26 -21.23
N ARG A 12 9.43 -9.58 -20.31
CA ARG A 12 8.21 -10.41 -20.49
C ARG A 12 8.45 -11.83 -21.03
N LYS A 13 9.68 -12.38 -20.88
CA LYS A 13 9.99 -13.74 -21.35
C LYS A 13 9.63 -14.84 -20.36
N SER A 14 9.25 -14.49 -19.12
CA SER A 14 8.93 -15.45 -18.07
C SER A 14 7.97 -14.87 -17.03
N VAL A 15 6.97 -15.67 -16.62
CA VAL A 15 6.15 -15.37 -15.44
C VAL A 15 6.98 -15.64 -14.18
N PRO A 16 7.09 -14.69 -13.23
CA PRO A 16 7.81 -14.92 -11.99
C PRO A 16 7.17 -16.05 -11.16
N THR A 17 7.99 -16.84 -10.48
CA THR A 17 7.51 -17.78 -9.47
C THR A 17 7.05 -17.04 -8.21
N ILE A 18 6.23 -17.67 -7.36
CA ILE A 18 5.83 -17.11 -6.06
C ILE A 18 7.06 -16.71 -5.23
N GLN A 19 8.11 -17.53 -5.16
CA GLN A 19 9.34 -17.22 -4.42
C GLN A 19 10.08 -15.99 -4.97
N THR A 20 9.93 -15.74 -6.27
CA THR A 20 10.50 -14.55 -6.92
C THR A 20 9.69 -13.31 -6.55
N LEU A 21 8.36 -13.42 -6.53
CA LEU A 21 7.45 -12.37 -6.08
C LEU A 21 7.65 -12.03 -4.60
N GLU A 22 7.83 -13.02 -3.73
CA GLU A 22 8.12 -12.81 -2.29
C GLU A 22 9.36 -11.93 -2.09
N LYS A 23 10.45 -12.24 -2.80
CA LYS A 23 11.70 -11.44 -2.74
C LYS A 23 11.54 -10.03 -3.29
N ILE A 24 10.67 -9.85 -4.28
CA ILE A 24 10.33 -8.53 -4.81
C ILE A 24 9.54 -7.75 -3.75
N CYS A 25 8.50 -8.36 -3.18
CA CYS A 25 7.67 -7.75 -2.15
C CYS A 25 8.49 -7.34 -0.91
N GLU A 26 9.39 -8.21 -0.45
CA GLU A 26 10.35 -7.92 0.62
C GLU A 26 11.25 -6.70 0.28
N GLY A 27 11.71 -6.60 -0.98
CA GLY A 27 12.51 -5.47 -1.43
C GLY A 27 11.76 -4.13 -1.49
N PHE A 28 10.43 -4.17 -1.57
CA PHE A 28 9.56 -2.99 -1.58
C PHE A 28 8.85 -2.76 -0.23
N ASP A 29 9.14 -3.58 0.79
CA ASP A 29 8.47 -3.57 2.10
C ASP A 29 6.94 -3.68 2.01
N ILE A 30 6.46 -4.56 1.12
CA ILE A 30 5.03 -4.86 0.94
C ILE A 30 4.74 -6.35 1.09
N THR A 31 3.47 -6.70 1.30
CA THR A 31 3.02 -8.10 1.26
C THR A 31 2.57 -8.52 -0.14
N LEU A 32 2.49 -9.85 -0.39
CA LEU A 32 1.89 -10.37 -1.63
C LEU A 32 0.44 -9.91 -1.83
N ALA A 33 -0.32 -9.71 -0.75
CA ALA A 33 -1.68 -9.18 -0.85
C ALA A 33 -1.68 -7.77 -1.43
N GLN A 34 -0.73 -6.91 -1.02
CA GLN A 34 -0.60 -5.54 -1.55
C GLN A 34 -0.03 -5.52 -2.97
N PHE A 35 0.85 -6.46 -3.31
CA PHE A 35 1.28 -6.64 -4.70
C PHE A 35 0.10 -6.91 -5.66
N PHE A 36 -0.96 -7.59 -5.19
CA PHE A 36 -2.13 -7.94 -5.99
C PHE A 36 -3.35 -7.03 -5.78
N ALA A 37 -3.30 -6.06 -4.86
CA ALA A 37 -4.47 -5.28 -4.43
C ALA A 37 -5.01 -4.28 -5.48
N GLY A 38 -4.35 -4.10 -6.62
CA GLY A 38 -4.74 -3.09 -7.62
C GLY A 38 -4.63 -1.65 -7.08
N ASP A 39 -4.97 -0.66 -7.91
CA ASP A 39 -4.75 0.75 -7.58
C ASP A 39 -5.73 1.31 -6.51
N GLU A 40 -6.77 0.57 -6.13
CA GLU A 40 -7.87 1.09 -5.30
C GLU A 40 -8.03 0.43 -3.92
N GLU A 41 -7.33 -0.66 -3.61
CA GLU A 41 -7.41 -1.28 -2.29
C GLU A 41 -6.09 -1.12 -1.54
N ILE A 42 -6.14 -0.43 -0.40
CA ILE A 42 -5.15 -0.64 0.65
C ILE A 42 -5.56 -1.97 1.32
N PRO A 43 -4.84 -3.07 1.10
CA PRO A 43 -5.17 -4.33 1.75
C PRO A 43 -4.95 -4.18 3.25
N ASP A 44 -5.60 -5.07 4.01
CA ASP A 44 -5.41 -5.21 5.45
C ASP A 44 -5.91 -4.04 6.32
N LEU A 45 -6.79 -3.18 5.81
CA LEU A 45 -7.49 -2.21 6.66
C LEU A 45 -8.53 -2.89 7.56
N THR A 46 -8.50 -2.56 8.86
CA THR A 46 -9.58 -2.92 9.80
C THR A 46 -10.89 -2.23 9.41
N ALA A 47 -12.02 -2.72 9.93
CA ALA A 47 -13.32 -2.08 9.72
C ALA A 47 -13.30 -0.59 10.13
N ASP A 48 -12.66 -0.28 11.25
CA ASP A 48 -12.53 1.09 11.75
C ASP A 48 -11.68 1.97 10.81
N GLN A 49 -10.59 1.42 10.27
CA GLN A 49 -9.74 2.15 9.31
C GLN A 49 -10.47 2.40 7.98
N LYS A 50 -11.25 1.44 7.50
CA LYS A 50 -12.09 1.62 6.30
C LYS A 50 -13.14 2.70 6.51
N GLN A 51 -13.82 2.69 7.65
CA GLN A 51 -14.82 3.70 7.98
C GLN A 51 -14.17 5.10 8.09
N LEU A 52 -13.01 5.21 8.72
CA LEU A 52 -12.28 6.46 8.81
C LEU A 52 -11.92 7.02 7.42
N LEU A 53 -11.46 6.17 6.50
CA LEU A 53 -11.15 6.58 5.12
C LEU A 53 -12.41 6.96 4.32
N TYR A 54 -13.51 6.24 4.52
CA TYR A 54 -14.79 6.59 3.91
C TYR A 54 -15.24 7.99 4.35
N ASP A 55 -15.22 8.26 5.65
CA ASP A 55 -15.59 9.57 6.21
C ASP A 55 -14.61 10.65 5.75
N TRP A 56 -13.31 10.35 5.74
CA TRP A 56 -12.27 11.26 5.25
C TRP A 56 -12.46 11.66 3.79
N ASN A 57 -12.87 10.73 2.92
CA ASN A 57 -13.10 11.00 1.51
C ASN A 57 -14.34 11.87 1.25
N ALA A 58 -15.31 11.86 2.16
CA ALA A 58 -16.49 12.71 2.10
C ALA A 58 -16.23 14.17 2.56
N MET A 59 -15.06 14.45 3.15
CA MET A 59 -14.72 15.76 3.70
C MET A 59 -14.16 16.74 2.65
N ASP A 60 -14.48 18.02 2.84
CA ASP A 60 -13.82 19.12 2.15
C ASP A 60 -12.40 19.39 2.72
N GLU A 61 -11.63 20.24 2.05
CA GLU A 61 -10.24 20.54 2.44
C GLU A 61 -10.13 21.13 3.85
N HIS A 62 -11.08 22.00 4.24
CA HIS A 62 -11.04 22.63 5.55
C HIS A 62 -11.31 21.62 6.68
N GLN A 63 -12.27 20.72 6.47
CA GLN A 63 -12.57 19.63 7.39
C GLN A 63 -11.37 18.68 7.54
N LYS A 64 -10.69 18.35 6.44
CA LYS A 64 -9.48 17.51 6.45
C LYS A 64 -8.33 18.16 7.23
N GLU A 65 -8.14 19.48 7.11
CA GLU A 65 -7.15 20.23 7.89
C GLU A 65 -7.42 20.13 9.39
N LEU A 66 -8.67 20.31 9.81
CA LEU A 66 -9.07 20.22 11.22
C LEU A 66 -8.85 18.82 11.79
N VAL A 67 -9.25 17.77 11.06
CA VAL A 67 -9.06 16.38 11.48
C VAL A 67 -7.57 16.05 11.62
N LYS A 68 -6.73 16.47 10.66
CA LYS A 68 -5.26 16.33 10.76
C LYS A 68 -4.71 17.00 12.02
N ALA A 69 -5.12 18.23 12.30
CA ALA A 69 -4.67 18.97 13.47
C ALA A 69 -5.09 18.27 14.77
N TYR A 70 -6.32 17.74 14.83
CA TYR A 70 -6.83 17.03 15.99
C TYR A 70 -6.08 15.72 16.26
N ILE A 71 -5.90 14.89 15.22
CA ILE A 71 -5.13 13.63 15.32
C ILE A 71 -3.70 13.93 15.79
N GLN A 72 -3.03 14.92 15.20
CA GLN A 72 -1.68 15.32 15.62
C GLN A 72 -1.63 15.82 17.07
N GLY A 73 -2.65 16.56 17.50
CA GLY A 73 -2.78 17.05 18.88
C GLY A 73 -2.95 15.91 19.90
N ILE A 74 -3.65 14.83 19.51
CA ILE A 74 -3.80 13.63 20.36
C ILE A 74 -2.50 12.84 20.43
N ILE A 75 -1.83 12.59 19.30
CA ILE A 75 -0.62 11.75 19.23
C ILE A 75 0.57 12.40 19.97
N ARG A 76 0.65 13.73 20.00
CA ARG A 76 1.76 14.47 20.63
C ARG A 76 1.61 14.65 22.16
N LYS A 77 0.55 14.11 22.76
CA LYS A 77 0.35 14.08 24.22
C LYS A 77 0.90 12.81 24.82
#